data_AF-A0A3D3CQ68-F1
#
_entry.id   AF-A0A3D3CQ68-F1
#
_cell.length_a   1.000
_cell.length_b   1.000
_cell.length_c   1.000
_cell.angle_alpha   90.00
_cell.angle_beta   90.00
_cell.angle_gamma   90.00
#
_symmetry.space_group_name_H-M   'P 1'
#
loop_
_entity.id
_entity.type
_entity.pdbx_description
1 polymer ?
#
loop_
_entity_poly.entity_id
_entity_poly.type
_entity_poly.pdbx_seq_one_letter_code
_entity_poly.pdbx_strand_id
1 'polypeptide(L)' 'MPDVVGIRFKSCGKVYDFEVNGIEVKEGDSVVVESDFGLSIGRVIKGRRTVESGGRELKKVMRIVGEDDIRTDEGN' A
#
# COMPACT_ATOMS: atom_id res chain seq x y z
N MET A 1 15.75 -2.52 -9.70
CA MET A 1 14.57 -1.77 -10.18
C MET A 1 13.34 -2.40 -9.52
N PRO A 2 12.94 -1.95 -8.32
CA PRO A 2 11.74 -2.48 -7.69
C PRO A 2 10.48 -1.92 -8.36
N ASP A 3 9.48 -2.78 -8.49
CA ASP A 3 8.13 -2.36 -8.82
C ASP A 3 7.48 -1.80 -7.56
N VAL A 4 6.89 -0.62 -7.69
CA VAL A 4 6.14 0.05 -6.63
C VAL A 4 4.74 0.38 -7.08
N VAL A 5 3.85 0.56 -6.12
CA VAL A 5 2.45 0.95 -6.32
C VAL A 5 2.15 2.16 -5.45
N GLY A 6 1.34 3.08 -5.98
CA GLY A 6 0.96 4.28 -5.26
C GLY A 6 -0.31 4.03 -4.46
N ILE A 7 -0.19 4.05 -3.14
CA ILE A 7 -1.26 3.76 -2.20
C ILE A 7 -1.66 5.04 -1.46
N ARG A 8 -2.97 5.28 -1.38
CA ARG A 8 -3.56 6.40 -0.67
C ARG A 8 -4.35 5.90 0.53
N PHE A 9 -4.08 6.51 1.68
CA PHE A 9 -4.85 6.31 2.90
C PHE A 9 -6.03 7.30 2.95
N LYS A 10 -7.17 6.86 3.50
CA LYS A 10 -8.39 7.68 3.58
C LYS A 10 -8.16 9.00 4.33
N SER A 11 -7.37 9.01 5.39
CA SER A 11 -7.27 10.16 6.30
C SER A 11 -6.48 11.37 5.78
N CYS A 12 -5.56 11.24 4.82
CA CYS A 12 -4.59 12.32 4.57
C CYS A 12 -4.37 12.73 3.11
N GLY A 13 -5.02 12.07 2.13
CA GLY A 13 -4.90 12.46 0.71
C GLY A 13 -3.52 12.25 0.07
N LYS A 14 -2.48 11.98 0.88
CA LYS A 14 -1.12 11.75 0.46
C LYS A 14 -0.97 10.33 -0.08
N VAL A 15 -0.37 10.23 -1.27
CA VAL A 15 -0.05 8.97 -1.94
C VAL A 15 1.38 8.61 -1.57
N TYR A 16 1.57 7.38 -1.10
CA TYR A 16 2.87 6.82 -0.75
C TYR A 16 3.19 5.68 -1.71
N ASP A 17 4.46 5.55 -2.07
CA ASP A 17 4.93 4.48 -2.94
C ASP A 17 5.33 3.27 -2.07
N PHE A 18 4.73 2.12 -2.33
CA PHE A 18 5.03 0.86 -1.64
C PHE A 18 5.56 -0.17 -2.62
N GLU A 19 6.53 -0.96 -2.20
CA GLU A 19 7.09 -2.03 -3.03
C GLU A 19 6.10 -3.19 -3.14
N VAL A 20 5.77 -3.54 -4.39
CA VAL A 20 5.03 -4.73 -4.75
C VAL A 20 6.06 -5.85 -4.94
N ASN A 21 6.27 -6.66 -3.91
CA ASN A 21 7.27 -7.74 -3.88
C ASN A 21 6.79 -8.96 -4.70
N GLY A 22 6.32 -8.73 -5.93
CA GLY A 22 5.70 -9.73 -6.81
C GLY A 22 4.20 -9.96 -6.60
N ILE A 23 3.53 -9.15 -5.76
CA ILE A 23 2.08 -9.24 -5.52
C ILE A 23 1.31 -8.59 -6.67
N GLU A 24 0.44 -9.31 -7.36
CA GLU A 24 -0.44 -8.69 -8.35
C GLU A 24 -1.51 -7.84 -7.68
N VAL A 25 -1.35 -6.51 -7.74
CA VAL A 25 -2.35 -5.54 -7.28
C VAL A 25 -2.75 -4.65 -8.45
N LYS A 26 -4.04 -4.30 -8.52
CA LYS A 26 -4.57 -3.43 -9.58
C LYS A 26 -4.96 -2.06 -9.03
N GLU A 27 -5.08 -1.10 -9.94
CA GLU A 27 -5.63 0.19 -9.56
C GLU A 27 -7.08 0.02 -9.07
N GLY A 28 -7.39 0.61 -7.92
CA GLY A 28 -8.70 0.50 -7.28
C GLY A 28 -8.77 -0.57 -6.19
N ASP A 29 -7.85 -1.54 -6.16
CA ASP A 29 -7.77 -2.55 -5.10
C ASP A 29 -7.39 -1.94 -3.75
N SER A 30 -7.87 -2.59 -2.69
CA SER A 30 -7.51 -2.27 -1.32
C SER A 30 -6.41 -3.24 -0.88
N VAL A 31 -5.34 -2.72 -0.30
CA VAL A 31 -4.18 -3.51 0.11
C VAL A 31 -3.77 -3.15 1.53
N VAL A 32 -3.28 -4.15 2.25
CA VAL A 32 -2.72 -4.00 3.58
C VAL A 32 -1.23 -3.74 3.43
N VAL A 33 -0.77 -2.67 4.06
CA VAL A 33 0.64 -2.28 4.07
C VAL A 33 1.13 -2.15 5.51
N GLU A 34 2.42 -2.40 5.70
CA GLU A 34 3.06 -2.21 7.00
C GLU A 34 3.63 -0.78 7.09
N SER A 35 3.16 -0.04 8.07
CA SER A 35 3.67 1.28 8.46
C SER A 35 4.42 1.17 9.79
N ASP A 36 5.17 2.20 10.16
CA ASP A 36 5.93 2.24 11.43
C ASP A 36 5.07 2.08 12.68
N PHE A 37 3.75 2.30 12.56
CA PHE A 37 2.77 2.15 13.64
C PHE A 37 1.93 0.86 13.52
N GLY A 38 2.28 -0.05 12.62
CA GLY A 38 1.59 -1.33 12.42
C GLY A 38 0.93 -1.46 11.04
N LEU A 39 -0.07 -2.34 10.95
CA LEU A 39 -0.79 -2.60 9.71
C LEU A 39 -1.73 -1.43 9.40
N SER A 40 -1.68 -0.95 8.16
CA SER A 40 -2.53 0.11 7.66
C SER A 40 -3.19 -0.32 6.35
N ILE A 41 -4.46 0.03 6.20
CA ILE A 41 -5.22 -0.28 4.98
C ILE A 41 -5.18 0.94 4.06
N GLY A 42 -4.71 0.72 2.84
CA GLY A 42 -4.66 1.75 1.81
C GLY A 42 -5.31 1.29 0.52
N ARG A 43 -5.70 2.25 -0.30
CA ARG A 43 -6.24 1.99 -1.64
C ARG A 43 -5.20 2.27 -2.70
N VAL A 44 -5.02 1.35 -3.64
CA VAL A 44 -4.14 1.53 -4.78
C VAL A 44 -4.76 2.56 -5.72
N ILE A 45 -4.12 3.71 -5.86
CA ILE A 45 -4.52 4.79 -6.78
C ILE A 45 -3.58 4.87 -7.99
N LYS A 46 -2.35 4.37 -7.85
CA LYS A 46 -1.44 4.17 -8.98
C LYS A 46 -1.07 2.71 -9.08
N GLY A 47 -1.27 2.12 -10.26
CA GLY A 47 -0.81 0.77 -10.56
C GLY A 47 0.71 0.60 -10.49
N ARG A 48 1.17 -0.62 -10.76
CA ARG A 48 2.61 -0.96 -10.70
C ARG A 48 3.42 -0.03 -11.60
N ARG A 49 4.50 0.52 -11.07
CA ARG A 49 5.47 1.32 -11.79
C ARG A 49 6.87 1.01 -11.27
N THR A 50 7.83 1.01 -12.15
CA THR A 50 9.24 0.88 -11.76
C THR A 50 9.76 2.25 -11.32
N VAL A 51 10.33 2.33 -10.12
CA VAL A 51 10.99 3.56 -9.65
C VAL A 51 12.42 3.28 -9.22
N GLU A 52 13.24 4.32 -9.28
CA GLU A 52 14.58 4.29 -8.73
C GLU A 52 14.47 4.52 -7.22
N SER A 53 14.97 3.58 -6.41
CA SER A 53 15.00 3.68 -4.94
C SER A 53 15.96 4.78 -4.49
N GLY A 54 15.61 6.04 -4.73
CA GLY A 54 16.41 7.23 -4.44
C GLY A 54 16.42 7.59 -2.96
N GLY A 55 16.84 6.64 -2.10
CA GLY A 55 17.03 6.84 -0.66
C GLY A 55 15.74 7.00 0.17
N ARG A 56 14.57 6.73 -0.42
CA ARG A 56 13.30 6.69 0.33
C ARG A 56 13.10 5.29 0.89
N GLU A 57 12.77 5.18 2.16
CA GLU A 57 12.39 3.91 2.78
C GLU A 57 11.05 3.47 2.18
N LEU A 58 11.12 2.57 1.19
CA LEU A 58 9.94 1.97 0.58
C LEU A 58 9.46 0.86 1.50
N LYS A 59 8.29 1.07 2.11
CA LYS A 59 7.60 0.00 2.84
C LYS A 59 7.04 -1.02 1.83
N LYS A 60 6.77 -2.22 2.30
CA LYS A 60 6.30 -3.34 1.46
C LYS A 60 4.79 -3.54 1.60
N VAL A 61 4.17 -3.94 0.51
CA VAL A 61 2.79 -4.44 0.54
C VAL A 61 2.78 -5.82 1.19
N MET A 62 1.94 -6.01 2.20
CA MET A 62 1.78 -7.29 2.89
C MET A 62 0.86 -8.22 2.10
N ARG A 63 -0.37 -7.77 1.83
CA ARG A 63 -1.40 -8.56 1.14
C ARG A 63 -2.52 -7.68 0.57
N ILE A 64 -3.36 -8.28 -0.29
CA ILE A 64 -4.63 -7.68 -0.70
C ILE A 64 -5.59 -7.74 0.50
N VAL A 65 -6.36 -6.68 0.71
CA VAL A 65 -7.39 -6.62 1.76
C VAL A 65 -8.46 -7.65 1.43
N GLY A 66 -8.61 -8.63 2.32
CA GLY A 66 -9.80 -9.48 2.35
C GLY A 66 -10.96 -8.77 3.02
N GLU A 67 -12.17 -9.28 2.81
CA GLU A 67 -13.41 -8.78 3.42
C GLU A 67 -13.30 -8.74 4.97
N ASP A 68 -12.49 -9.63 5.54
CA ASP A 68 -12.22 -9.74 6.98
C ASP A 68 -11.34 -8.61 7.55
N ASP A 69 -10.42 -8.02 6.76
CA ASP A 69 -9.49 -6.98 7.23
C ASP A 69 -10.18 -5.62 7.44
N ILE A 70 -11.27 -5.37 6.70
CA ILE A 70 -12.00 -4.08 6.69
C ILE A 70 -12.56 -3.72 8.07
N ARG A 71 -12.80 -4.72 8.94
CA ARG A 71 -13.33 -4.53 10.29
C ARG A 71 -12.34 -3.94 11.29
N THR A 72 -11.04 -3.96 11.00
CA THR A 72 -10.02 -3.57 11.99
C THR A 72 -9.75 -2.05 12.01
N ASP A 73 -10.13 -1.31 10.97
CA ASP A 73 -9.89 0.14 10.86
C ASP A 73 -10.93 1.00 11.62
N GLU A 74 -12.05 0.42 12.07
CA GLU A 74 -13.09 1.13 12.85
C GLU A 74 -12.79 1.24 14.36
N GLY A 75 -11.55 0.96 14.79
CA GLY A 75 -11.22 0.73 16.19
C GLY A 75 -10.16 1.61 16.85
N ASN A 76 -9.85 2.81 16.35
CA ASN A 76 -8.97 3.75 17.07
C ASN A 76 -9.40 5.22 16.96
#